data_AF-A0A968KQ57-F1
#
_entry.id   AF-A0A968KQ57-F1
#
_cell.length_a   1.000
_cell.length_b   1.000
_cell.length_c   1.000
_cell.angle_alpha   90.00
_cell.angle_beta   90.00
_cell.angle_gamma   90.00
#
_symmetry.space_group_name_H-M   'P 1'
#
loop_
_entity.id
_entity.type
_entity.pdbx_description
1 polymer ?
#
loop_
_entity_poly.entity_id
_entity_poly.type
_entity_poly.pdbx_seq_one_letter_code
_entity_poly.pdbx_strand_id
1 'polypeptide(L)'
;MNIHWTKLTHRFPDEKQCLASFIAWQAAEVIAGAKPANLINIPDRELACGRNMSKLWEEHKTSVLKNGNVSGLVLKQKEDRLLALIYNSKELEKVLKRTPVKKALGQLGYDYVTFNEALGHLQKRMQGADFPHEVGFFLGYPIKDVYGFMGLCELPAVGKSPW
;
A
#
# COMPACT_ATOMS: atom_id res chain seq x y z
N MET A 1 8.65 22.97 -22.32
CA MET A 1 9.04 21.74 -23.05
C MET A 1 7.94 20.70 -22.84
N ASN A 2 7.06 20.49 -23.82
CA ASN A 2 5.94 19.53 -23.71
C ASN A 2 6.45 18.11 -23.95
N ILE A 3 6.82 17.41 -22.88
CA ILE A 3 7.10 15.98 -22.93
C ILE A 3 5.74 15.26 -22.93
N HIS A 4 5.31 14.79 -24.10
CA HIS A 4 4.15 13.90 -24.20
C HIS A 4 4.54 12.54 -23.60
N TRP A 5 3.71 11.97 -22.72
CA TRP A 5 4.02 10.75 -21.98
C TRP A 5 4.30 9.54 -22.91
N THR A 6 3.75 9.56 -24.13
CA THR A 6 4.01 8.53 -25.15
C THR A 6 5.48 8.49 -25.60
N LYS A 7 6.28 9.53 -25.37
CA LYS A 7 7.73 9.50 -25.61
C LYS A 7 8.51 8.78 -24.51
N LEU A 8 7.89 8.56 -23.35
CA LEU A 8 8.49 7.84 -22.22
C LEU A 8 8.24 6.33 -22.28
N THR A 9 7.28 5.86 -23.10
CA THR A 9 6.91 4.44 -23.18
C THR A 9 8.07 3.57 -23.66
N HIS A 10 8.93 4.09 -24.53
CA HIS A 10 10.13 3.39 -25.02
C HIS A 10 11.26 3.30 -23.98
N ARG A 11 11.21 4.03 -22.85
CA ARG A 11 12.27 3.99 -21.83
C ARG A 11 12.27 2.70 -21.00
N PHE A 12 11.16 1.97 -20.99
CA PHE A 12 11.01 0.71 -20.26
C PHE A 12 10.51 -0.38 -21.21
N PRO A 13 11.33 -0.80 -22.20
CA PRO A 13 10.93 -1.79 -23.20
C PRO A 13 10.78 -3.20 -22.58
N ASP A 14 11.44 -3.45 -21.46
CA ASP A 14 11.31 -4.67 -20.68
C ASP A 14 10.12 -4.61 -19.71
N GLU A 15 9.38 -5.71 -19.60
CA GLU A 15 8.18 -5.81 -18.75
C GLU A 15 8.51 -5.70 -17.25
N LYS A 16 9.62 -6.27 -16.80
CA LYS A 16 10.05 -6.17 -15.40
C LYS A 16 10.44 -4.74 -15.07
N GLN A 17 11.17 -4.07 -15.96
CA GLN A 17 11.49 -2.65 -15.82
C GLN A 17 10.25 -1.76 -15.80
N CYS A 18 9.23 -2.10 -16.61
CA CYS A 18 7.95 -1.39 -16.61
C CYS A 18 7.23 -1.51 -15.27
N LEU A 19 7.10 -2.73 -14.74
CA LEU A 19 6.51 -2.98 -13.43
C LEU A 19 7.32 -2.31 -12.31
N ALA A 20 8.66 -2.44 -12.35
CA ALA A 20 9.55 -1.84 -11.37
C ALA A 20 9.39 -0.32 -11.33
N SER A 21 9.30 0.33 -12.49
CA SER A 21 9.10 1.79 -12.58
C SER A 21 7.72 2.21 -12.07
N PHE A 22 6.68 1.43 -12.36
CA PHE A 22 5.35 1.66 -11.82
C PHE A 22 5.34 1.57 -10.28
N ILE A 23 5.94 0.53 -9.70
CA ILE A 23 6.06 0.37 -8.24
C ILE A 23 6.91 1.49 -7.64
N ALA A 24 8.04 1.83 -8.27
CA ALA A 24 8.93 2.89 -7.81
C ALA A 24 8.22 4.24 -7.72
N TRP A 25 7.38 4.56 -8.71
CA TRP A 25 6.57 5.77 -8.71
C TRP A 25 5.50 5.74 -7.60
N GLN A 26 4.72 4.66 -7.52
CA GLN A 26 3.57 4.59 -6.61
C GLN A 26 3.96 4.37 -5.14
N ALA A 27 5.13 3.80 -4.88
CA ALA A 27 5.63 3.48 -3.55
C ALA A 27 6.91 4.25 -3.20
N ALA A 28 7.14 5.41 -3.84
CA ALA A 28 8.34 6.23 -3.66
C ALA A 28 8.62 6.54 -2.17
N GLU A 29 7.61 6.91 -1.40
CA GLU A 29 7.74 7.22 0.03
C GLU A 29 8.15 5.99 0.86
N VAL A 30 7.70 4.79 0.47
CA VAL A 30 8.05 3.54 1.15
C VAL A 30 9.48 3.13 0.81
N ILE A 31 9.85 3.26 -0.46
CA ILE A 31 11.20 2.95 -0.96
C ILE A 31 12.23 3.90 -0.33
N ALA A 32 11.90 5.18 -0.22
CA ALA A 32 12.71 6.20 0.45
C ALA A 32 12.72 6.08 1.99
N GLY A 33 11.88 5.20 2.56
CA GLY A 33 11.80 4.96 4.01
C GLY A 33 11.06 6.05 4.80
N ALA A 34 10.35 6.96 4.13
CA ALA A 34 9.51 7.97 4.78
C ALA A 34 8.22 7.39 5.35
N LYS A 35 7.69 6.31 4.72
CA LYS A 35 6.49 5.60 5.19
C LYS A 35 6.75 4.10 5.33
N PRO A 36 6.12 3.41 6.30
CA PRO A 36 6.25 1.97 6.44
C PRO A 36 5.53 1.21 5.32
N ALA A 37 4.44 1.77 4.78
CA ALA A 37 3.66 1.18 3.71
C ALA A 37 2.85 2.21 2.91
N ASN A 38 2.40 1.80 1.72
CA ASN A 38 1.46 2.54 0.89
C ASN A 38 0.50 1.56 0.18
N LEU A 39 -0.71 2.04 -0.14
CA LEU A 39 -1.66 1.32 -0.98
C LEU A 39 -1.52 1.76 -2.43
N ILE A 40 -1.48 0.81 -3.35
CA ILE A 40 -1.44 1.08 -4.78
C ILE A 40 -2.59 0.36 -5.48
N ASN A 41 -3.24 1.05 -6.43
CA ASN A 41 -4.19 0.44 -7.34
C ASN A 41 -3.46 0.04 -8.62
N ILE A 42 -3.48 -1.24 -8.94
CA ILE A 42 -2.88 -1.82 -10.13
C ILE A 42 -4.00 -2.07 -11.14
N PRO A 43 -4.07 -1.33 -12.26
CA PRO A 43 -5.15 -1.50 -13.23
C PRO A 43 -5.08 -2.87 -13.90
N ASP A 44 -6.23 -3.53 -13.99
CA ASP A 44 -6.42 -4.77 -14.73
C ASP A 44 -7.15 -4.48 -16.05
N ARG A 45 -6.39 -3.86 -16.96
CA ARG A 45 -6.82 -3.55 -18.32
C ARG A 45 -5.61 -3.32 -19.19
N GLU A 46 -5.80 -3.40 -20.49
CA GLU A 46 -4.77 -3.00 -21.44
C GLU A 46 -4.54 -1.48 -21.35
N LEU A 47 -3.27 -1.11 -21.22
CA LEU A 47 -2.78 0.25 -21.29
C LEU A 47 -2.46 0.59 -22.74
N ALA A 48 -2.37 1.88 -23.08
CA ALA A 48 -2.06 2.30 -24.45
C ALA A 48 -0.67 1.86 -24.97
N CYS A 49 0.20 1.31 -24.11
CA CYS A 49 1.43 0.63 -24.53
C CYS A 49 1.24 -0.87 -24.87
N GLY A 50 0.00 -1.38 -24.89
CA GLY A 50 -0.33 -2.79 -25.14
C GLY A 50 -0.14 -3.73 -23.95
N ARG A 51 0.31 -3.22 -22.80
CA ARG A 51 0.57 -4.03 -21.60
C ARG A 51 -0.59 -3.98 -20.61
N ASN A 52 -0.75 -5.01 -19.81
CA ASN A 52 -1.66 -5.04 -18.67
C ASN A 52 -0.87 -5.15 -17.37
N MET A 53 -1.01 -4.16 -16.48
CA MET A 53 -0.19 -4.07 -15.26
C MET A 53 -0.51 -5.17 -14.22
N SER A 54 -1.76 -5.62 -14.13
CA SER A 54 -2.17 -6.74 -13.27
C SER A 54 -1.48 -8.04 -13.69
N LYS A 55 -1.40 -8.32 -14.99
CA LYS A 55 -0.66 -9.48 -15.53
C LYS A 55 0.83 -9.39 -15.23
N LEU A 56 1.44 -8.23 -15.50
CA LEU A 56 2.86 -8.01 -15.18
C LEU A 56 3.13 -8.20 -13.69
N TRP A 57 2.24 -7.70 -12.82
CA TRP A 57 2.34 -7.92 -11.39
C TRP A 57 2.37 -9.41 -11.07
N GLU A 58 1.42 -10.21 -11.58
CA GLU A 58 1.39 -11.65 -11.27
C GLU A 58 2.66 -12.38 -11.73
N GLU A 59 3.13 -12.08 -12.93
CA GLU A 59 4.29 -12.73 -13.54
C GLU A 59 5.62 -12.30 -12.91
N HIS A 60 5.77 -11.02 -12.56
CA HIS A 60 7.08 -10.42 -12.27
C HIS A 60 7.23 -9.87 -10.85
N LYS A 61 6.16 -9.76 -10.03
CA LYS A 61 6.20 -9.16 -8.67
C LYS A 61 7.33 -9.72 -7.81
N THR A 62 7.50 -11.04 -7.79
CA THR A 62 8.52 -11.69 -6.95
C THR A 62 9.93 -11.26 -7.36
N SER A 63 10.21 -11.25 -8.66
CA SER A 63 11.52 -10.83 -9.18
C SER A 63 11.78 -9.35 -8.96
N VAL A 64 10.76 -8.50 -9.14
CA VAL A 64 10.89 -7.05 -9.02
C VAL A 64 11.06 -6.63 -7.56
N LEU A 65 10.26 -7.19 -6.66
CA LEU A 65 10.30 -6.85 -5.22
C LEU A 65 11.51 -7.45 -4.52
N LYS A 66 12.01 -8.63 -4.92
CA LYS A 66 13.20 -9.25 -4.33
C LYS A 66 14.45 -8.38 -4.44
N ASN A 67 14.55 -7.57 -5.48
CA ASN A 67 15.67 -6.67 -5.70
C ASN A 67 15.52 -5.32 -4.98
N GLY A 68 14.39 -5.09 -4.30
CA GLY A 68 14.10 -3.87 -3.55
C GLY A 68 14.14 -4.07 -2.04
N ASN A 69 13.93 -2.97 -1.30
CA ASN A 69 13.76 -2.95 0.15
C ASN A 69 12.28 -3.03 0.57
N VAL A 70 11.39 -3.46 -0.33
CA VAL A 70 9.94 -3.49 -0.12
C VAL A 70 9.36 -4.85 -0.49
N SER A 71 8.22 -5.18 0.13
CA SER A 71 7.38 -6.34 -0.14
C SER A 71 6.01 -5.89 -0.60
N GLY A 72 5.23 -6.81 -1.17
CA GLY A 72 3.91 -6.53 -1.74
C GLY A 72 2.90 -7.60 -1.35
N LEU A 73 1.69 -7.17 -0.97
CA LEU A 73 0.57 -8.04 -0.63
C LEU A 73 -0.70 -7.53 -1.33
N VAL A 74 -1.36 -8.39 -2.12
CA VAL A 74 -2.66 -8.05 -2.70
C VAL A 74 -3.72 -8.12 -1.60
N LEU A 75 -4.37 -6.99 -1.31
CA LEU A 75 -5.41 -6.89 -0.29
C LEU A 75 -6.81 -7.13 -0.83
N LYS A 76 -7.08 -6.74 -2.08
CA LYS A 76 -8.39 -6.90 -2.72
C LYS A 76 -8.22 -6.99 -4.23
N GLN A 77 -8.99 -7.85 -4.87
CA GLN A 77 -9.10 -7.92 -6.33
C GLN A 77 -10.51 -7.52 -6.74
N LYS A 78 -10.61 -6.67 -7.75
CA LYS A 78 -11.85 -6.30 -8.44
C LYS A 78 -11.68 -6.63 -9.92
N GLU A 79 -12.77 -6.57 -10.68
CA GLU A 79 -12.78 -6.85 -12.12
C GLU A 79 -11.80 -5.96 -12.90
N ASP A 80 -11.61 -4.71 -12.48
CA ASP A 80 -10.84 -3.70 -13.21
C ASP A 80 -9.47 -3.36 -12.59
N ARG A 81 -9.14 -3.93 -11.42
CA ARG A 81 -7.90 -3.62 -10.68
C ARG A 81 -7.60 -4.55 -9.51
N LEU A 82 -6.32 -4.55 -9.12
CA LEU A 82 -5.84 -5.05 -7.84
C LEU A 82 -5.57 -3.88 -6.88
N LEU A 83 -5.92 -4.03 -5.61
CA LEU A 83 -5.42 -3.18 -4.53
C LEU A 83 -4.30 -3.93 -3.82
N ALA A 84 -3.08 -3.39 -3.86
CA ALA A 84 -1.91 -3.97 -3.21
C ALA A 84 -1.36 -3.04 -2.13
N LEU A 85 -0.92 -3.62 -1.01
CA LEU A 85 -0.11 -2.97 0.00
C LEU A 85 1.36 -3.19 -0.35
N ILE A 86 2.09 -2.10 -0.60
CA ILE A 86 3.55 -2.12 -0.72
C ILE A 86 4.13 -1.63 0.58
N TYR A 87 5.05 -2.39 1.19
CA TYR A 87 5.55 -2.09 2.53
C TYR A 87 7.01 -2.47 2.72
N ASN A 88 7.69 -1.76 3.61
CA ASN A 88 8.96 -2.20 4.16
C ASN A 88 8.67 -3.09 5.38
N SER A 89 9.02 -4.37 5.32
CA SER A 89 8.68 -5.34 6.37
C SER A 89 9.19 -4.94 7.75
N LYS A 90 10.40 -4.37 7.83
CA LYS A 90 11.00 -3.96 9.12
C LYS A 90 10.29 -2.75 9.71
N GLU A 91 10.03 -1.72 8.90
CA GLU A 91 9.39 -0.50 9.38
C GLU A 91 7.92 -0.73 9.73
N LEU A 92 7.19 -1.51 8.92
CA LEU A 92 5.80 -1.85 9.22
C LEU A 92 5.69 -2.71 10.48
N GLU A 93 6.56 -3.70 10.65
CA GLU A 93 6.58 -4.52 11.85
C GLU A 93 6.84 -3.69 13.12
N LYS A 94 7.76 -2.71 13.06
CA LYS A 94 7.98 -1.77 14.17
C LYS A 94 6.71 -1.00 14.52
N VAL A 95 5.96 -0.52 13.53
CA VAL A 95 4.70 0.21 13.75
C VAL A 95 3.66 -0.70 14.42
N LEU A 96 3.46 -1.91 13.91
CA LEU A 96 2.47 -2.87 14.42
C LEU A 96 2.82 -3.42 15.81
N LYS A 97 4.10 -3.36 16.21
CA LYS A 97 4.53 -3.72 17.57
C LYS A 97 4.37 -2.60 18.60
N ARG A 98 4.12 -1.35 18.18
CA ARG A 98 3.90 -0.24 19.13
C ARG A 98 2.66 -0.53 19.95
N THR A 99 2.79 -0.51 21.28
CA THR A 99 1.70 -0.82 22.23
C THR A 99 0.39 -0.09 21.92
N PRO A 100 0.38 1.22 21.59
CA PRO A 100 -0.87 1.91 21.25
C PRO A 100 -1.54 1.35 20.00
N VAL A 101 -0.76 1.04 18.95
CA VAL A 101 -1.28 0.49 17.69
C VAL A 101 -1.80 -0.93 17.89
N LYS A 102 -1.03 -1.78 18.60
CA LYS A 102 -1.45 -3.15 18.90
C LYS A 102 -2.74 -3.19 19.72
N LYS A 103 -2.87 -2.31 20.72
CA LYS A 103 -4.10 -2.18 21.52
C LYS A 103 -5.28 -1.70 20.67
N ALA A 104 -5.07 -0.69 19.83
CA ALA A 104 -6.10 -0.17 18.92
C ALA A 104 -6.62 -1.26 17.98
N LEU A 105 -5.73 -1.99 17.32
CA LEU A 105 -6.09 -3.10 16.43
C LEU A 105 -6.79 -4.24 17.20
N GLY A 106 -6.33 -4.56 18.41
CA GLY A 106 -6.99 -5.55 19.27
C GLY A 106 -8.45 -5.20 19.61
N GLN A 107 -8.75 -3.92 19.87
CA GLN A 107 -10.12 -3.43 20.07
C GLN A 107 -11.01 -3.58 18.83
N LEU A 108 -10.40 -3.69 17.65
CA LEU A 108 -11.07 -3.89 16.36
C LEU A 108 -11.11 -5.36 15.93
N GLY A 109 -10.77 -6.28 16.83
CA GLY A 109 -10.83 -7.73 16.60
C GLY A 109 -9.58 -8.33 15.96
N TYR A 110 -8.47 -7.59 15.90
CA TYR A 110 -7.19 -8.12 15.43
C TYR A 110 -6.47 -8.82 16.58
N ASP A 111 -6.68 -10.13 16.71
CA ASP A 111 -5.86 -10.96 17.59
C ASP A 111 -4.65 -11.51 16.83
N TYR A 112 -3.47 -10.92 17.08
CA TYR A 112 -2.23 -11.32 16.41
C TYR A 112 -1.02 -11.32 17.35
N VAL A 113 -0.17 -12.31 17.16
CA VAL A 113 1.14 -12.45 17.81
C VAL A 113 2.24 -12.08 16.82
N THR A 114 2.08 -12.47 15.56
CA THR A 114 3.07 -12.30 14.50
C THR A 114 2.71 -11.19 13.51
N PHE A 115 3.72 -10.70 12.80
CA PHE A 115 3.56 -9.73 11.72
C PHE A 115 2.63 -10.23 10.60
N ASN A 116 2.78 -11.51 10.19
CA ASN A 116 1.99 -12.10 9.13
C ASN A 116 0.52 -12.29 9.52
N GLU A 117 0.23 -12.60 10.79
CA GLU A 117 -1.15 -12.66 11.29
C GLU A 117 -1.83 -11.29 11.20
N ALA A 118 -1.14 -10.20 11.57
CA ALA A 118 -1.68 -8.85 11.42
C ALA A 118 -2.03 -8.52 9.97
N LEU A 119 -1.15 -8.87 9.03
CA LEU A 119 -1.39 -8.69 7.59
C LEU A 119 -2.57 -9.56 7.11
N GLY A 120 -2.67 -10.81 7.58
CA GLY A 120 -3.78 -11.70 7.27
C GLY A 120 -5.13 -11.17 7.75
N HIS A 121 -5.18 -10.61 8.96
CA HIS A 121 -6.38 -9.92 9.46
C HIS A 121 -6.76 -8.74 8.58
N LEU A 122 -5.80 -7.88 8.22
CA LEU A 122 -6.07 -6.76 7.31
C LEU A 122 -6.61 -7.24 5.96
N GLN A 123 -5.99 -8.25 5.36
CA GLN A 123 -6.42 -8.82 4.09
C GLN A 123 -7.86 -9.37 4.18
N LYS A 124 -8.19 -10.06 5.27
CA LYS A 124 -9.56 -10.55 5.53
C LYS A 124 -10.56 -9.40 5.67
N ARG A 125 -10.21 -8.35 6.44
CA ARG A 125 -11.06 -7.16 6.63
C ARG A 125 -11.32 -6.42 5.31
N MET A 126 -10.31 -6.34 4.44
CA MET A 126 -10.43 -5.74 3.10
C MET A 126 -11.42 -6.46 2.17
N GLN A 127 -11.71 -7.74 2.42
CA GLN A 127 -12.75 -8.47 1.66
C GLN A 127 -14.18 -8.07 2.06
N GLY A 128 -14.36 -7.37 3.18
CA GLY A 128 -15.65 -6.85 3.61
C GLY A 128 -16.26 -5.85 2.62
N ALA A 129 -17.53 -5.51 2.87
CA ALA A 129 -18.25 -4.47 2.14
C ALA A 129 -17.60 -3.10 2.35
N ASP A 130 -17.34 -2.75 3.61
CA ASP A 130 -16.74 -1.47 3.98
C ASP A 130 -15.21 -1.52 3.93
N PHE A 131 -14.62 -0.38 3.57
CA PHE A 131 -13.17 -0.23 3.55
C PHE A 131 -12.66 0.00 4.99
N PRO A 132 -11.77 -0.87 5.52
CA PRO A 132 -11.34 -0.77 6.91
C PRO A 132 -10.49 0.49 7.13
N HIS A 133 -11.02 1.43 7.92
CA HIS A 133 -10.35 2.68 8.27
C HIS A 133 -9.05 2.45 9.07
N GLU A 134 -8.99 1.35 9.81
CA GLU A 134 -7.83 0.91 10.57
C GLU A 134 -6.61 0.59 9.70
N VAL A 135 -6.75 0.49 8.38
CA VAL A 135 -5.60 0.43 7.46
C VAL A 135 -4.65 1.60 7.65
N GLY A 136 -5.13 2.75 8.16
CA GLY A 136 -4.29 3.90 8.46
C GLY A 136 -3.13 3.57 9.41
N PHE A 137 -3.32 2.64 10.35
CA PHE A 137 -2.25 2.14 11.21
C PHE A 137 -1.15 1.42 10.42
N PHE A 138 -1.54 0.62 9.42
CA PHE A 138 -0.60 -0.08 8.54
C PHE A 138 0.13 0.89 7.61
N LEU A 139 -0.45 2.04 7.29
CA LEU A 139 0.19 3.09 6.49
C LEU A 139 1.10 4.00 7.33
N GLY A 140 1.14 3.80 8.64
CA GLY A 140 1.98 4.57 9.56
C GLY A 140 1.38 5.89 10.02
N TYR A 141 0.08 6.12 9.81
CA TYR A 141 -0.55 7.34 10.31
C TYR A 141 -0.61 7.37 11.84
N PRO A 142 -0.49 8.56 12.46
CA PRO A 142 -0.67 8.73 13.90
C PRO A 142 -2.03 8.21 14.39
N ILE A 143 -2.05 7.65 15.60
CA ILE A 143 -3.27 7.07 16.19
C ILE A 143 -4.44 8.05 16.27
N LYS A 144 -4.16 9.32 16.58
CA LYS A 144 -5.15 10.40 16.63
C LYS A 144 -5.84 10.61 15.28
N ASP A 145 -5.10 10.48 14.17
CA ASP A 145 -5.63 10.76 12.84
C ASP A 145 -6.47 9.57 12.37
N VAL A 146 -6.04 8.34 12.67
CA VAL A 146 -6.83 7.13 12.40
C VAL A 146 -8.11 7.11 13.22
N TYR A 147 -8.04 7.43 14.51
CA TYR A 147 -9.24 7.51 15.37
C TYR A 147 -10.17 8.65 14.97
N GLY A 148 -9.64 9.82 14.58
CA GLY A 148 -10.44 10.90 14.03
C GLY A 148 -11.19 10.46 12.78
N PHE A 149 -10.53 9.76 11.85
CA PHE A 149 -11.15 9.21 10.64
C PHE A 149 -12.20 8.12 10.95
N MET A 150 -12.05 7.40 12.05
CA MET A 150 -13.03 6.41 12.54
C MET A 150 -14.19 7.03 13.33
N GLY A 151 -14.17 8.35 13.59
CA GLY A 151 -15.17 9.01 14.45
C GLY A 151 -15.04 8.64 15.93
N LEU A 152 -13.89 8.10 16.36
CA LEU A 152 -13.62 7.68 17.74
C LEU A 152 -12.94 8.76 18.58
N CYS A 153 -12.65 9.92 17.97
CA CYS A 153 -12.00 11.04 18.64
C CYS A 153 -12.54 12.36 18.08
N GLU A 154 -13.28 13.11 18.89
CA GLU A 154 -13.69 14.48 18.60
C GLU A 154 -12.59 15.46 19.04
N LEU A 155 -11.46 15.45 18.35
CA LEU A 155 -10.49 16.53 18.49
C LEU A 155 -10.93 17.68 17.56
N PRO A 156 -10.97 18.94 18.04
CA PRO A 156 -11.17 20.07 17.15
C PRO A 156 -10.08 20.03 16.07
N ALA A 157 -10.47 20.24 14.81
CA ALA A 157 -9.54 20.24 13.68
C ALA A 157 -8.49 21.35 13.89
N VAL A 158 -7.30 20.98 14.39
CA VAL A 158 -6.19 21.91 14.54
C VAL A 158 -5.44 21.93 13.23
N GLY A 159 -5.98 22.69 12.26
CA GLY A 159 -5.35 22.88 10.97
C GLY A 159 -3.98 23.53 11.14
N LYS A 160 -2.92 22.76 11.01
CA LYS A 160 -1.60 23.25 10.62
C LYS A 160 -1.09 22.38 9.49
N SER A 161 -1.58 22.69 8.30
CA SER A 161 -1.01 22.16 7.08
C SER A 161 -0.87 23.30 6.08
N PRO A 162 0.17 23.19 5.24
CA PRO A 162 -0.20 22.96 3.86
C PRO A 162 0.36 21.63 3.35
N TRP A 163 0.35 20.55 4.13
CA TRP A 163 0.47 19.18 3.60
C TRP A 163 -0.43 18.23 4.40
#